data_AF-A0A8T4QFE9-F1
#
_entry.id   AF-A0A8T4QFE9-F1
#
_cell.length_a   1.000
_cell.length_b   1.000
_cell.length_c   1.000
_cell.angle_alpha   90.00
_cell.angle_beta   90.00
_cell.angle_gamma   90.00
#
_symmetry.space_group_name_H-M   'P 1'
#
loop_
_entity.id
_entity.type
_entity.pdbx_description
1 polymer ?
#
loop_
_entity_poly.entity_id
_entity_poly.type
_entity_poly.pdbx_seq_one_letter_code
_entity_poly.pdbx_strand_id
1 'polypeptide(L)'
;MKVTIMTYNVERGFHTRDHNIEKKRLMAAQQAVQKVNPDILAITEACYGAENSQGILMDYQKLFDFPYGKYGGYPTFGPRKGDEGGNCILSKYPLDAENVKLLFKGAIRARIGLEGIVLTIDVVHPSYSVDDYEKIKTLNPLISNRPSHYILTGDFNTVHPDDKYNWDLLTEELTSFNPKKANQVIANWKQAGFISWLQKIGLDDSFPKSRRESTVPTNYAYGETRTGVRMDFFFHSQDIEAIDSYVLKDSNTEIASDHYPIVGIFKTK
;
A
#
# COMPACT_ATOMS: atom_id res chain seq x y z
N MET A 1 -15.84 -8.31 16.87
CA MET A 1 -15.75 -6.97 16.25
C MET A 1 -15.64 -7.03 14.72
N LYS A 2 -16.19 -6.05 13.99
CA LYS A 2 -15.79 -5.77 12.60
C LYS A 2 -14.82 -4.58 12.61
N VAL A 3 -13.81 -4.61 11.75
CA VAL A 3 -12.84 -3.52 11.59
C VAL A 3 -12.75 -3.12 10.12
N THR A 4 -12.79 -1.83 9.84
CA THR A 4 -12.61 -1.27 8.49
C THR A 4 -11.20 -0.73 8.35
N ILE A 5 -10.45 -1.27 7.39
CA ILE A 5 -9.08 -0.89 7.10
C ILE A 5 -9.04 -0.28 5.70
N MET A 6 -8.39 0.88 5.58
CA MET A 6 -8.09 1.50 4.29
C MET A 6 -6.58 1.44 4.08
N THR A 7 -6.13 1.05 2.89
CA THR A 7 -4.73 1.26 2.48
C THR A 7 -4.68 2.21 1.29
N TYR A 8 -3.70 3.12 1.32
CA TYR A 8 -3.57 4.17 0.32
C TYR A 8 -2.10 4.49 0.02
N ASN A 9 -1.62 4.18 -1.18
CA ASN A 9 -0.42 4.82 -1.72
C ASN A 9 -0.74 6.28 -2.07
N VAL A 10 -0.11 7.22 -1.37
CA VAL A 10 -0.39 8.67 -1.49
C VAL A 10 0.63 9.42 -2.36
N GLU A 11 1.53 8.69 -3.02
CA GLU A 11 2.57 9.18 -3.92
C GLU A 11 3.32 10.40 -3.38
N ARG A 12 4.50 10.12 -2.82
CA ARG A 12 5.44 11.09 -2.27
C ARG A 12 4.82 12.02 -1.21
N GLY A 13 3.89 11.49 -0.41
CA GLY A 13 3.24 12.23 0.66
C GLY A 13 2.57 13.51 0.18
N PHE A 14 1.98 13.51 -1.03
CA PHE A 14 1.37 14.69 -1.67
C PHE A 14 2.35 15.80 -2.07
N HIS A 15 3.64 15.49 -2.28
CA HIS A 15 4.63 16.48 -2.70
C HIS A 15 5.09 16.29 -4.14
N THR A 16 5.31 17.42 -4.82
CA THR A 16 5.99 17.44 -6.11
C THR A 16 7.44 16.99 -5.99
N ARG A 17 8.09 16.75 -7.12
CA ARG A 17 9.52 16.38 -7.20
C ARG A 17 10.46 17.40 -6.57
N ASP A 18 10.00 18.64 -6.43
CA ASP A 18 10.74 19.74 -5.82
C ASP A 18 10.30 20.00 -4.37
N HIS A 19 9.67 19.01 -3.73
CA HIS A 19 9.26 19.02 -2.33
C HIS A 19 8.20 20.08 -1.97
N ASN A 20 7.43 20.53 -2.95
CA ASN A 20 6.30 21.42 -2.70
C ASN A 20 5.03 20.61 -2.42
N ILE A 21 4.32 20.94 -1.35
CA ILE A 21 3.05 20.29 -1.02
C ILE A 21 1.94 20.66 -2.02
N GLU A 22 1.27 19.65 -2.56
CA GLU A 22 0.15 19.79 -3.47
C GLU A 22 -1.16 19.75 -2.67
N LYS A 23 -1.56 20.91 -2.13
CA LYS A 23 -2.71 21.02 -1.21
C LYS A 23 -4.00 20.38 -1.73
N LYS A 24 -4.26 20.47 -3.05
CA LYS A 24 -5.46 19.84 -3.66
C LYS A 24 -5.45 18.33 -3.50
N ARG A 25 -4.29 17.68 -3.68
CA ARG A 25 -4.12 16.24 -3.52
C ARG A 25 -4.37 15.82 -2.08
N LEU A 26 -3.74 16.53 -1.14
CA LEU A 26 -3.93 16.30 0.29
C LEU A 26 -5.41 16.44 0.70
N MET A 27 -6.06 17.53 0.30
CA MET A 27 -7.48 17.76 0.63
C MET A 27 -8.39 16.67 0.04
N ALA A 28 -8.13 16.24 -1.18
CA ALA A 28 -8.89 15.16 -1.80
C ALA A 28 -8.68 13.82 -1.06
N ALA A 29 -7.46 13.52 -0.64
CA ALA A 29 -7.16 12.34 0.18
C ALA A 29 -7.88 12.39 1.54
N GLN A 30 -7.88 13.56 2.20
CA GLN A 30 -8.60 13.78 3.46
C GLN A 30 -10.11 13.53 3.30
N GLN A 31 -10.71 14.01 2.20
CA GLN A 31 -12.12 13.77 1.91
C GLN A 31 -12.42 12.30 1.63
N ALA A 32 -11.54 11.59 0.91
CA ALA A 32 -11.68 10.15 0.67
C ALA A 32 -11.61 9.36 1.98
N VAL A 33 -10.65 9.67 2.85
CA VAL A 33 -10.50 9.06 4.17
C VAL A 33 -11.70 9.37 5.06
N GLN A 34 -12.17 10.62 5.08
CA GLN A 34 -13.35 11.01 5.87
C GLN A 34 -14.63 10.31 5.40
N LYS A 35 -14.80 10.14 4.07
CA LYS A 35 -15.95 9.44 3.48
C LYS A 35 -16.00 7.97 3.90
N VAL A 36 -14.86 7.28 3.89
CA VAL A 36 -14.76 5.88 4.34
C VAL A 36 -14.82 5.78 5.86
N ASN A 37 -14.26 6.77 6.56
CA ASN A 37 -14.11 6.81 8.01
C ASN A 37 -13.48 5.52 8.58
N PRO A 38 -12.34 5.05 8.05
CA PRO A 38 -11.79 3.75 8.42
C PRO A 38 -11.38 3.73 9.91
N ASP A 39 -11.37 2.53 10.50
CA ASP A 39 -10.81 2.33 11.83
C ASP A 39 -9.29 2.45 11.83
N ILE A 40 -8.68 1.97 10.75
CA ILE A 40 -7.24 1.90 10.55
C ILE A 40 -6.92 2.38 9.14
N LEU A 41 -5.94 3.27 9.00
CA LEU A 41 -5.44 3.77 7.72
C LEU A 41 -3.97 3.40 7.57
N ALA A 42 -3.66 2.54 6.60
CA ALA A 42 -2.31 2.24 6.16
C ALA A 42 -1.95 3.13 4.96
N ILE A 43 -0.77 3.74 4.99
CA ILE A 43 -0.31 4.67 3.96
C ILE A 43 1.05 4.19 3.45
N THR A 44 1.17 4.00 2.15
CA THR A 44 2.47 3.79 1.48
C THR A 44 2.87 5.07 0.76
N GLU A 45 4.19 5.26 0.60
CA GLU A 45 4.76 6.56 0.19
C GLU A 45 4.33 7.72 1.11
N ALA A 46 4.24 7.44 2.41
CA ALA A 46 3.96 8.40 3.46
C ALA A 46 5.18 9.31 3.69
N CYS A 47 5.57 10.10 2.69
CA CYS A 47 6.81 10.81 2.75
C CYS A 47 6.87 11.89 3.84
N TYR A 48 8.07 12.14 4.36
CA TYR A 48 8.33 13.20 5.34
C TYR A 48 7.64 13.00 6.70
N GLY A 49 7.29 11.78 7.09
CA GLY A 49 6.69 11.52 8.40
C GLY A 49 7.64 11.67 9.60
N ALA A 50 8.91 12.03 9.34
CA ALA A 50 9.89 12.48 10.32
C ALA A 50 10.59 13.73 9.77
N GLU A 51 11.07 14.59 10.67
CA GLU A 51 11.77 15.82 10.29
C GLU A 51 12.99 15.46 9.44
N ASN A 52 13.04 16.04 8.24
CA ASN A 52 14.11 15.78 7.29
C ASN A 52 15.13 16.92 7.22
N SER A 53 16.19 16.71 6.45
CA SER A 53 17.22 17.71 6.18
C SER A 53 16.72 19.01 5.51
N GLN A 54 15.48 19.06 5.05
CA GLN A 54 14.83 20.23 4.46
C GLN A 54 13.84 20.91 5.41
N GLY A 55 13.69 20.43 6.64
CA GLY A 55 12.71 20.94 7.62
C GLY A 55 11.26 20.61 7.28
N ILE A 56 11.01 19.66 6.37
CA ILE A 56 9.67 19.20 6.01
C ILE A 56 9.25 18.10 6.98
N LEU A 57 8.04 18.23 7.52
CA LEU A 57 7.41 17.26 8.42
C LEU A 57 5.91 17.14 8.09
N MET A 58 5.48 15.91 7.84
CA MET A 58 4.10 15.51 7.63
C MET A 58 3.58 14.77 8.86
N ASP A 59 2.79 15.45 9.67
CA ASP A 59 2.10 14.84 10.81
C ASP A 59 0.82 14.14 10.31
N TYR A 60 0.98 12.90 9.84
CA TYR A 60 -0.11 12.10 9.31
C TYR A 60 -1.25 11.85 10.31
N GLN A 61 -0.96 11.78 11.61
CA GLN A 61 -1.98 11.66 12.65
C GLN A 61 -2.88 12.88 12.67
N LYS A 62 -2.27 14.08 12.72
CA LYS A 62 -3.01 15.34 12.69
C LYS A 62 -3.71 15.59 11.35
N LEU A 63 -3.08 15.23 10.24
CA LEU A 63 -3.63 15.44 8.90
C LEU A 63 -4.91 14.63 8.65
N PHE A 64 -5.01 13.43 9.23
CA PHE A 64 -6.14 12.52 9.03
C PHE A 64 -7.01 12.32 10.28
N ASP A 65 -6.78 13.10 11.35
CA ASP A 65 -7.53 13.07 12.61
C ASP A 65 -7.56 11.68 13.28
N PHE A 66 -6.38 11.05 13.40
CA PHE A 66 -6.23 9.78 14.10
C PHE A 66 -5.50 9.97 15.44
N PRO A 67 -6.02 9.40 16.54
CA PRO A 67 -5.42 9.53 17.86
C PRO A 67 -4.09 8.78 18.01
N TYR A 68 -3.89 7.70 17.24
CA TYR A 68 -2.69 6.88 17.29
C TYR A 68 -2.09 6.73 15.89
N GLY A 69 -0.76 6.75 15.80
CA GLY A 69 -0.06 6.57 14.55
C GLY A 69 1.38 6.12 14.73
N LYS A 70 1.93 5.52 13.67
CA LYS A 70 3.35 5.21 13.53
C LYS A 70 3.80 5.53 12.13
N TYR A 71 4.85 6.33 12.03
CA TYR A 71 5.62 6.50 10.81
C TYR A 71 6.86 5.59 10.84
N GLY A 72 7.14 4.97 9.69
CA GLY A 72 8.28 4.11 9.46
C GLY A 72 9.03 4.54 8.21
N GLY A 73 10.02 5.41 8.39
CA GLY A 73 10.93 5.80 7.33
C GLY A 73 11.85 4.65 6.92
N TYR A 74 12.23 4.64 5.64
CA TYR A 74 13.29 3.78 5.14
C TYR A 74 14.24 4.56 4.24
N PRO A 75 15.54 4.23 4.25
CA PRO A 75 16.50 4.90 3.38
C PRO A 75 16.09 4.70 1.92
N THR A 76 15.84 5.81 1.22
CA THR A 76 15.66 5.79 -0.23
C THR A 76 17.04 5.77 -0.89
N PHE A 77 17.35 4.66 -1.57
CA PHE A 77 18.57 4.55 -2.36
C PHE A 77 18.38 5.27 -3.71
N GLY A 78 19.21 6.28 -3.98
CA GLY A 78 19.18 7.03 -5.24
C GLY A 78 19.87 8.39 -5.17
N PRO A 79 19.94 9.14 -6.29
CA PRO A 79 20.60 10.45 -6.36
C PRO A 79 19.92 11.54 -5.52
N ARG A 80 18.73 11.26 -4.95
CA ARG A 80 17.91 12.16 -4.12
C ARG A 80 17.79 11.58 -2.71
N LYS A 81 18.93 11.52 -2.01
CA LYS A 81 19.16 10.75 -0.78
C LYS A 81 18.15 11.07 0.34
N GLY A 82 17.71 10.02 1.04
CA GLY A 82 17.82 9.96 2.50
C GLY A 82 16.52 9.86 3.28
N ASP A 83 15.68 10.89 3.18
CA ASP A 83 14.73 11.21 4.27
C ASP A 83 13.27 11.30 3.83
N GLU A 84 12.99 11.04 2.55
CA GLU A 84 11.64 11.21 2.01
C GLU A 84 10.78 9.99 2.28
N GLY A 85 11.25 8.78 2.02
CA GLY A 85 10.40 7.60 1.88
C GLY A 85 10.01 6.94 3.20
N GLY A 86 8.75 6.56 3.32
CA GLY A 86 8.28 5.72 4.42
C GLY A 86 6.88 5.19 4.19
N ASN A 87 6.46 4.38 5.15
CA ASN A 87 5.07 3.98 5.31
C ASN A 87 4.52 4.64 6.58
N CYS A 88 3.20 4.67 6.71
CA CYS A 88 2.53 5.08 7.93
C CYS A 88 1.36 4.14 8.22
N ILE A 89 1.05 3.95 9.50
CA ILE A 89 -0.20 3.33 9.94
C ILE A 89 -0.82 4.20 11.02
N LEU A 90 -2.12 4.45 10.88
CA LEU A 90 -2.92 5.28 11.77
C LEU A 90 -4.09 4.44 12.28
N SER A 91 -4.52 4.66 13.53
CA SER A 91 -5.56 3.85 14.16
C SER A 91 -6.42 4.66 15.12
N LYS A 92 -7.72 4.37 15.16
CA LYS A 92 -8.64 4.87 16.19
C LYS A 92 -8.42 4.17 17.53
N TYR A 93 -7.83 2.98 17.51
CA TYR A 93 -7.51 2.17 18.68
C TYR A 93 -6.03 2.32 19.07
N PRO A 94 -5.67 2.18 20.35
CA PRO A 94 -4.27 2.12 20.78
C PRO A 94 -3.47 1.12 19.95
N LEU A 95 -2.31 1.54 19.48
CA LEU A 95 -1.42 0.72 18.64
C LEU A 95 -0.03 0.61 19.28
N ASP A 96 0.49 -0.61 19.34
CA ASP A 96 1.92 -0.88 19.52
C ASP A 96 2.52 -1.11 18.14
N ALA A 97 3.48 -0.29 17.71
CA ALA A 97 4.05 -0.43 16.37
C ALA A 97 5.54 -0.14 16.28
N GLU A 98 6.19 -0.94 15.44
CA GLU A 98 7.63 -0.91 15.22
C GLU A 98 7.98 -0.81 13.74
N ASN A 99 9.14 -0.21 13.48
CA ASN A 99 9.72 -0.17 12.14
C ASN A 99 10.50 -1.46 11.94
N VAL A 100 10.13 -2.22 10.92
CA VAL A 100 10.86 -3.43 10.54
C VAL A 100 11.82 -3.09 9.41
N LYS A 101 13.11 -3.24 9.68
CA LYS A 101 14.17 -3.07 8.68
C LYS A 101 14.17 -4.27 7.74
N LEU A 102 13.99 -4.02 6.44
CA LEU A 102 14.10 -5.02 5.39
C LEU A 102 15.37 -4.78 4.55
N LEU A 103 15.69 -5.70 3.65
CA LEU A 103 16.90 -5.62 2.82
C LEU A 103 16.95 -4.36 1.94
N PHE A 104 15.83 -4.00 1.29
CA PHE A 104 15.79 -2.92 0.30
C PHE A 104 14.78 -1.80 0.63
N LYS A 105 14.00 -1.96 1.70
CA LYS A 105 12.89 -1.08 2.11
C LYS A 105 12.67 -1.19 3.63
N GLY A 106 11.66 -0.51 4.16
CA GLY A 106 11.14 -0.73 5.50
C GLY A 106 9.69 -1.22 5.45
N ALA A 107 9.24 -1.84 6.53
CA ALA A 107 7.85 -2.11 6.80
C ALA A 107 7.47 -1.50 8.16
N ILE A 108 6.17 -1.35 8.40
CA ILE A 108 5.65 -1.13 9.75
C ILE A 108 4.92 -2.39 10.17
N ARG A 109 5.19 -2.87 11.37
CA ARG A 109 4.37 -3.86 12.06
C ARG A 109 3.60 -3.18 13.17
N ALA A 110 2.27 -3.23 13.12
CA ALA A 110 1.40 -2.73 14.17
C ALA A 110 0.62 -3.88 14.81
N ARG A 111 0.44 -3.79 16.13
CA ARG A 111 -0.37 -4.67 16.96
C ARG A 111 -1.46 -3.83 17.60
N ILE A 112 -2.71 -4.18 17.31
CA ILE A 112 -3.88 -3.42 17.72
C ILE A 112 -4.81 -4.34 18.51
N GLY A 113 -5.06 -3.99 19.77
CA GLY A 113 -5.97 -4.74 20.63
C GLY A 113 -7.43 -4.49 20.25
N LEU A 114 -8.17 -5.55 19.91
CA LEU A 114 -9.59 -5.51 19.55
C LEU A 114 -10.33 -6.57 20.37
N GLU A 115 -11.30 -6.21 21.22
CA GLU A 115 -12.20 -7.16 21.93
C GLU A 115 -11.56 -8.50 22.40
N GLY A 116 -10.39 -8.46 23.04
CA GLY A 116 -9.71 -9.65 23.57
C GLY A 116 -8.77 -10.39 22.61
N ILE A 117 -8.58 -9.88 21.40
CA ILE A 117 -7.56 -10.34 20.45
C ILE A 117 -6.56 -9.22 20.11
N VAL A 118 -5.45 -9.60 19.50
CA VAL A 118 -4.48 -8.66 18.94
C VAL A 118 -4.44 -8.87 17.43
N LEU A 119 -4.93 -7.88 16.67
CA LEU A 119 -4.79 -7.83 15.23
C LEU A 119 -3.40 -7.31 14.88
N THR A 120 -2.63 -8.08 14.11
CA THR A 120 -1.33 -7.67 13.60
C THR A 120 -1.47 -7.22 12.15
N ILE A 121 -0.98 -6.02 11.85
CA ILE A 121 -0.98 -5.46 10.49
C ILE A 121 0.45 -5.10 10.09
N ASP A 122 0.91 -5.68 9.00
CA ASP A 122 2.16 -5.29 8.36
C ASP A 122 1.88 -4.42 7.13
N VAL A 123 2.45 -3.22 7.09
CA VAL A 123 2.37 -2.28 5.96
C VAL A 123 3.67 -2.31 5.19
N VAL A 124 3.60 -2.70 3.91
CA VAL A 124 4.77 -2.91 3.05
C VAL A 124 4.65 -2.14 1.75
N HIS A 125 5.79 -1.74 1.20
CA HIS A 125 5.89 -1.17 -0.14
C HIS A 125 7.18 -1.65 -0.82
N PRO A 126 7.25 -2.93 -1.24
CA PRO A 126 8.39 -3.44 -2.00
C PRO A 126 8.60 -2.64 -3.29
N SER A 127 9.85 -2.51 -3.72
CA SER A 127 10.18 -1.76 -4.94
C SER A 127 9.64 -2.46 -6.19
N TYR A 128 9.08 -1.70 -7.14
CA TYR A 128 8.78 -2.20 -8.50
C TYR A 128 10.04 -2.66 -9.25
N SER A 129 11.21 -2.22 -8.82
CA SER A 129 12.47 -2.54 -9.47
C SER A 129 13.07 -3.89 -9.11
N VAL A 130 12.48 -4.61 -8.14
CA VAL A 130 12.95 -5.94 -7.73
C VAL A 130 11.98 -7.01 -8.22
N ASP A 131 12.52 -8.13 -8.66
CA ASP A 131 11.72 -9.29 -9.04
C ASP A 131 11.08 -9.96 -7.82
N ASP A 132 10.16 -10.88 -8.09
CA ASP A 132 9.41 -11.54 -7.04
C ASP A 132 10.28 -12.44 -6.15
N TYR A 133 11.40 -12.98 -6.65
CA TYR A 133 12.34 -13.73 -5.82
C TYR A 133 12.97 -12.85 -4.74
N GLU A 134 13.47 -11.66 -5.11
CA GLU A 134 14.02 -10.71 -4.14
C GLU A 134 12.93 -10.11 -3.24
N LYS A 135 11.69 -9.91 -3.73
CA LYS A 135 10.55 -9.55 -2.86
C LYS A 135 10.30 -10.61 -1.78
N ILE A 136 10.21 -11.88 -2.18
CA ILE A 136 10.00 -13.01 -1.25
C ILE A 136 11.15 -13.06 -0.24
N LYS A 137 12.40 -13.05 -0.70
CA LYS A 137 13.58 -13.07 0.19
C LYS A 137 13.58 -11.93 1.20
N THR A 138 13.15 -10.74 0.77
CA THR A 138 13.08 -9.54 1.61
C THR A 138 11.97 -9.63 2.67
N LEU A 139 10.80 -10.15 2.31
CA LEU A 139 9.61 -10.15 3.16
C LEU A 139 9.40 -11.46 3.93
N ASN A 140 10.06 -12.55 3.53
CA ASN A 140 9.96 -13.85 4.19
C ASN A 140 10.29 -13.81 5.70
N PRO A 141 11.35 -13.11 6.18
CA PRO A 141 11.61 -13.02 7.62
C PRO A 141 10.49 -12.37 8.42
N LEU A 142 9.78 -11.42 7.81
CA LEU A 142 8.64 -10.73 8.39
C LEU A 142 7.40 -11.66 8.45
N ILE A 143 7.08 -12.31 7.33
CA ILE A 143 5.79 -12.99 7.12
C ILE A 143 5.79 -14.45 7.63
N SER A 144 6.91 -15.16 7.55
CA SER A 144 6.95 -16.58 7.90
C SER A 144 6.82 -16.86 9.39
N ASN A 145 7.12 -15.87 10.23
CA ASN A 145 6.91 -15.91 11.68
C ASN A 145 5.79 -14.98 12.13
N ARG A 146 4.79 -14.76 11.27
CA ARG A 146 3.63 -13.91 11.60
C ARG A 146 2.81 -14.52 12.75
N PRO A 147 2.21 -13.68 13.61
CA PRO A 147 1.27 -14.13 14.63
C PRO A 147 -0.08 -14.56 14.02
N SER A 148 -0.98 -15.06 14.87
CA SER A 148 -2.40 -15.18 14.53
C SER A 148 -3.04 -13.81 14.31
N HIS A 149 -4.21 -13.80 13.67
CA HIS A 149 -4.97 -12.60 13.29
C HIS A 149 -4.08 -11.57 12.59
N TYR A 150 -3.64 -11.92 11.39
CA TYR A 150 -2.63 -11.18 10.64
C TYR A 150 -3.16 -10.66 9.31
N ILE A 151 -2.85 -9.39 9.01
CA ILE A 151 -3.09 -8.76 7.72
C ILE A 151 -1.77 -8.18 7.19
N LEU A 152 -1.46 -8.44 5.94
CA LEU A 152 -0.40 -7.80 5.17
C LEU A 152 -1.04 -6.88 4.13
N THR A 153 -0.62 -5.61 4.08
CA THR A 153 -1.22 -4.63 3.17
C THR A 153 -0.22 -3.61 2.64
N GLY A 154 -0.61 -2.94 1.55
CA GLY A 154 0.16 -1.90 0.87
C GLY A 154 0.21 -2.11 -0.63
N ASP A 155 1.08 -1.34 -1.29
CA ASP A 155 1.40 -1.46 -2.71
C ASP A 155 2.51 -2.49 -2.90
N PHE A 156 2.19 -3.61 -3.54
CA PHE A 156 3.12 -4.73 -3.68
C PHE A 156 3.95 -4.64 -4.97
N ASN A 157 3.67 -3.65 -5.83
CA ASN A 157 4.29 -3.50 -7.15
C ASN A 157 4.34 -4.81 -7.96
N THR A 158 3.26 -5.59 -7.86
CA THR A 158 3.04 -6.84 -8.59
C THR A 158 1.55 -7.01 -8.84
N VAL A 159 1.18 -8.04 -9.58
CA VAL A 159 -0.21 -8.30 -9.98
C VAL A 159 -0.68 -9.66 -9.50
N HIS A 160 -1.99 -9.80 -9.35
CA HIS A 160 -2.59 -11.07 -8.96
C HIS A 160 -2.67 -12.02 -10.18
N PRO A 161 -2.32 -13.32 -10.04
CA PRO A 161 -2.30 -14.26 -11.18
C PRO A 161 -3.69 -14.50 -11.82
N ASP A 162 -4.75 -14.42 -11.02
CA ASP A 162 -6.13 -14.60 -11.50
C ASP A 162 -6.74 -13.37 -12.19
N ASP A 163 -6.11 -12.20 -12.08
CA ASP A 163 -6.63 -10.98 -12.69
C ASP A 163 -6.33 -10.99 -14.20
N LYS A 164 -7.22 -10.38 -14.99
CA LYS A 164 -7.08 -10.34 -16.44
C LYS A 164 -6.48 -9.01 -16.87
N TYR A 165 -5.39 -9.09 -17.63
CA TYR A 165 -4.67 -7.93 -18.13
C TYR A 165 -4.47 -7.99 -19.64
N ASN A 166 -4.49 -6.82 -20.29
CA ASN A 166 -4.00 -6.68 -21.66
C ASN A 166 -2.49 -6.48 -21.63
N TRP A 167 -1.74 -7.59 -21.73
CA TRP A 167 -0.29 -7.57 -21.58
C TRP A 167 0.44 -6.74 -22.64
N ASP A 168 -0.09 -6.69 -23.87
CA ASP A 168 0.55 -5.94 -24.96
C ASP A 168 0.43 -4.45 -24.69
N LEU A 169 -0.77 -3.99 -24.32
CA LEU A 169 -1.02 -2.59 -23.97
C LEU A 169 -0.27 -2.16 -22.69
N LEU A 170 -0.22 -3.02 -21.66
CA LEU A 170 0.60 -2.75 -20.47
C LEU A 170 2.10 -2.66 -20.82
N THR A 171 2.57 -3.47 -21.76
CA THR A 171 3.97 -3.41 -22.21
C THR A 171 4.24 -2.11 -22.94
N GLU A 172 3.35 -1.66 -23.82
CA GLU A 172 3.45 -0.38 -24.52
C GLU A 172 3.46 0.80 -23.54
N GLU A 173 2.49 0.85 -22.63
CA GLU A 173 2.37 1.91 -21.64
C GLU A 173 3.59 1.97 -20.72
N LEU A 174 4.03 0.83 -20.20
CA LEU A 174 5.21 0.78 -19.34
C LEU A 174 6.49 1.11 -20.10
N THR A 175 6.57 0.77 -21.39
CA THR A 175 7.70 1.17 -22.26
C THR A 175 7.74 2.68 -22.46
N SER A 176 6.59 3.33 -22.59
CA SER A 176 6.52 4.80 -22.69
C SER A 176 7.05 5.51 -21.43
N PHE A 177 6.87 4.88 -20.26
CA PHE A 177 7.29 5.41 -18.97
C PHE A 177 8.74 5.04 -18.61
N ASN A 178 9.11 3.78 -18.81
CA ASN A 178 10.42 3.23 -18.45
C ASN A 178 10.87 2.17 -19.46
N PRO A 179 11.40 2.59 -20.64
CA PRO A 179 11.73 1.67 -21.73
C PRO A 179 12.81 0.66 -21.36
N LYS A 180 13.65 0.98 -20.36
CA LYS A 180 14.74 0.10 -19.92
C LYS A 180 14.27 -1.06 -19.07
N LYS A 181 13.14 -0.93 -18.37
CA LYS A 181 12.65 -1.94 -17.41
C LYS A 181 11.33 -2.60 -17.81
N ALA A 182 10.60 -2.05 -18.78
CA ALA A 182 9.25 -2.51 -19.12
C ALA A 182 9.15 -4.02 -19.32
N ASN A 183 9.98 -4.59 -20.21
CA ASN A 183 9.96 -6.02 -20.49
C ASN A 183 10.27 -6.88 -19.25
N GLN A 184 11.21 -6.44 -18.41
CA GLN A 184 11.57 -7.16 -17.19
C GLN A 184 10.40 -7.16 -16.19
N VAL A 185 9.75 -6.00 -15.99
CA VAL A 185 8.62 -5.85 -15.08
C VAL A 185 7.43 -6.69 -15.56
N ILE A 186 7.08 -6.62 -16.84
CA ILE A 186 5.98 -7.41 -17.42
C ILE A 186 6.26 -8.91 -17.32
N ALA A 187 7.50 -9.34 -17.62
CA ALA A 187 7.89 -10.75 -17.46
C ALA A 187 7.73 -11.22 -16.01
N ASN A 188 8.12 -10.39 -15.03
CA ASN A 188 7.93 -10.70 -13.62
C ASN A 188 6.44 -10.74 -13.23
N TRP A 189 5.64 -9.77 -13.66
CA TRP A 189 4.19 -9.72 -13.40
C TRP A 189 3.45 -10.93 -13.96
N LYS A 190 3.83 -11.42 -15.15
CA LYS A 190 3.25 -12.65 -15.73
C LYS A 190 3.54 -13.90 -14.91
N GLN A 191 4.63 -13.92 -14.13
CA GLN A 191 4.94 -15.04 -13.24
C GLN A 191 4.14 -14.97 -11.93
N ALA A 192 3.86 -13.76 -11.44
CA ALA A 192 3.14 -13.51 -10.18
C ALA A 192 3.62 -14.39 -9.01
N GLY A 193 4.93 -14.60 -8.92
CA GLY A 193 5.56 -15.52 -7.98
C GLY A 193 5.37 -15.07 -6.54
N PHE A 194 5.37 -13.76 -6.29
CA PHE A 194 5.21 -13.22 -4.93
C PHE A 194 3.80 -13.47 -4.38
N ILE A 195 2.76 -13.18 -5.16
CA ILE A 195 1.37 -13.42 -4.76
C ILE A 195 1.10 -14.93 -4.60
N SER A 196 1.58 -15.74 -5.55
CA SER A 196 1.45 -17.21 -5.46
C SER A 196 2.13 -17.77 -4.22
N TRP A 197 3.27 -17.21 -3.82
CA TRP A 197 3.96 -17.58 -2.58
C TRP A 197 3.14 -17.21 -1.33
N LEU A 198 2.55 -16.02 -1.26
CA LEU A 198 1.68 -15.60 -0.15
C LEU A 198 0.51 -16.57 0.05
N GLN A 199 -0.16 -16.95 -1.04
CA GLN A 199 -1.25 -17.92 -1.01
C GLN A 199 -0.77 -19.30 -0.52
N LYS A 200 0.37 -19.76 -1.02
CA LYS A 200 0.96 -21.04 -0.62
C LYS A 200 1.28 -21.12 0.88
N ILE A 201 1.66 -20.00 1.50
CA ILE A 201 1.93 -19.94 2.94
C ILE A 201 0.69 -19.68 3.78
N GLY A 202 -0.51 -19.67 3.19
CA GLY A 202 -1.78 -19.55 3.91
C GLY A 202 -2.20 -18.09 4.17
N LEU A 203 -1.90 -17.19 3.25
CA LEU A 203 -2.46 -15.84 3.22
C LEU A 203 -3.38 -15.67 2.01
N ASP A 204 -4.63 -15.31 2.27
CA ASP A 204 -5.66 -15.18 1.24
C ASP A 204 -5.85 -13.72 0.83
N ASP A 205 -6.06 -13.47 -0.47
CA ASP A 205 -6.44 -12.15 -0.98
C ASP A 205 -7.89 -11.85 -0.56
N SER A 206 -8.08 -10.73 0.15
CA SER A 206 -9.38 -10.27 0.64
C SER A 206 -10.40 -9.94 -0.47
N PHE A 207 -9.95 -9.66 -1.70
CA PHE A 207 -10.84 -9.18 -2.76
C PHE A 207 -11.76 -10.28 -3.31
N PRO A 208 -13.10 -10.12 -3.18
CA PRO A 208 -14.02 -10.99 -3.87
C PRO A 208 -13.87 -10.80 -5.38
N LYS A 209 -13.95 -11.90 -6.15
CA LYS A 209 -13.74 -11.88 -7.61
C LYS A 209 -14.59 -10.83 -8.33
N SER A 210 -15.80 -10.55 -7.85
CA SER A 210 -16.74 -9.58 -8.42
C SER A 210 -16.36 -8.11 -8.19
N ARG A 211 -15.39 -7.82 -7.32
CA ARG A 211 -14.91 -6.46 -7.01
C ARG A 211 -13.44 -6.23 -7.31
N ARG A 212 -12.81 -7.18 -8.02
CA ARG A 212 -11.42 -7.03 -8.46
C ARG A 212 -11.39 -5.99 -9.58
N GLU A 213 -10.73 -4.89 -9.30
CA GLU A 213 -10.55 -3.77 -10.22
C GLU A 213 -9.13 -3.20 -10.10
N SER A 214 -8.72 -2.42 -11.10
CA SER A 214 -7.45 -1.70 -11.05
C SER A 214 -7.37 -0.74 -9.87
N THR A 215 -6.20 -0.67 -9.25
CA THR A 215 -5.85 0.32 -8.21
C THR A 215 -4.93 1.40 -8.75
N VAL A 216 -4.39 1.23 -9.96
CA VAL A 216 -3.61 2.23 -10.70
C VAL A 216 -3.89 2.03 -12.20
N PRO A 217 -3.88 3.06 -13.04
CA PRO A 217 -3.70 4.46 -12.70
C PRO A 217 -5.01 5.19 -12.37
N THR A 218 -4.89 6.28 -11.61
CA THR A 218 -5.88 7.36 -11.60
C THR A 218 -5.61 8.38 -12.71
N ASN A 219 -6.56 9.28 -12.94
CA ASN A 219 -6.40 10.38 -13.89
C ASN A 219 -5.27 11.35 -13.53
N TYR A 220 -4.90 11.47 -12.24
CA TYR A 220 -3.88 12.41 -11.77
C TYR A 220 -2.55 12.27 -12.51
N ALA A 221 -2.02 11.05 -12.64
CA ALA A 221 -0.69 10.84 -13.22
C ALA A 221 -0.72 10.58 -14.73
N TYR A 222 -1.88 10.20 -15.30
CA TYR A 222 -1.89 9.50 -16.58
C TYR A 222 -2.99 9.88 -17.57
N GLY A 223 -3.96 10.72 -17.18
CA GLY A 223 -5.12 11.07 -18.01
C GLY A 223 -6.11 9.89 -18.23
N GLU A 224 -7.11 10.09 -19.10
CA GLU A 224 -8.31 9.21 -19.18
C GLU A 224 -8.10 7.83 -19.85
N THR A 225 -6.92 7.50 -20.36
CA THR A 225 -6.78 6.42 -21.37
C THR A 225 -5.66 5.39 -21.09
N ARG A 226 -5.54 4.88 -19.87
CA ARG A 226 -4.53 3.86 -19.54
C ARG A 226 -5.11 2.54 -19.03
N THR A 227 -4.41 1.46 -19.33
CA THR A 227 -4.73 0.12 -18.82
C THR A 227 -4.34 0.02 -17.36
N GLY A 228 -5.34 -0.31 -16.54
CA GLY A 228 -5.14 -0.42 -15.12
C GLY A 228 -4.61 -1.78 -14.68
N VAL A 229 -3.86 -1.77 -13.57
CA VAL A 229 -3.48 -2.98 -12.83
C VAL A 229 -3.91 -2.84 -11.38
N ARG A 230 -4.10 -3.99 -10.72
CA ARG A 230 -4.35 -4.07 -9.28
C ARG A 230 -3.05 -4.49 -8.62
N MET A 231 -2.44 -3.56 -7.89
CA MET A 231 -1.16 -3.79 -7.19
C MET A 231 -1.21 -3.50 -5.70
N ASP A 232 -2.31 -2.93 -5.22
CA ASP A 232 -2.60 -2.73 -3.80
C ASP A 232 -3.49 -3.87 -3.29
N PHE A 233 -3.12 -4.45 -2.15
CA PHE A 233 -3.78 -5.64 -1.62
C PHE A 233 -4.01 -5.60 -0.10
N PHE A 234 -5.00 -6.39 0.34
CA PHE A 234 -4.97 -6.97 1.69
C PHE A 234 -4.86 -8.49 1.55
N PHE A 235 -3.83 -9.04 2.16
CA PHE A 235 -3.67 -10.47 2.39
C PHE A 235 -3.92 -10.77 3.86
N HIS A 236 -4.73 -11.77 4.18
CA HIS A 236 -5.06 -12.08 5.58
C HIS A 236 -4.85 -13.55 5.93
N SER A 237 -4.62 -13.84 7.20
CA SER A 237 -4.56 -15.20 7.73
C SER A 237 -5.95 -15.84 7.80
N GLN A 238 -5.98 -17.17 7.88
CA GLN A 238 -7.21 -17.98 7.79
C GLN A 238 -8.18 -17.80 8.97
N ASP A 239 -7.70 -17.31 10.10
CA ASP A 239 -8.47 -16.95 11.30
C ASP A 239 -9.11 -15.56 11.21
N ILE A 240 -8.89 -14.84 10.11
CA ILE A 240 -9.61 -13.62 9.73
C ILE A 240 -10.59 -13.94 8.60
N GLU A 241 -11.81 -13.43 8.73
CA GLU A 241 -12.82 -13.38 7.69
C GLU A 241 -12.81 -12.00 7.01
N ALA A 242 -12.52 -11.96 5.71
CA ALA A 242 -12.77 -10.79 4.89
C ALA A 242 -14.26 -10.74 4.52
N ILE A 243 -14.99 -9.80 5.12
CA ILE A 243 -16.42 -9.60 4.87
C ILE A 243 -16.64 -8.95 3.50
N ASP A 244 -15.79 -7.98 3.18
CA ASP A 244 -15.84 -7.26 1.90
C ASP A 244 -14.49 -6.59 1.63
N SER A 245 -14.17 -6.34 0.37
CA SER A 245 -13.04 -5.51 -0.06
C SER A 245 -13.31 -4.89 -1.42
N TYR A 246 -12.96 -3.61 -1.57
CA TYR A 246 -13.25 -2.83 -2.77
C TYR A 246 -12.23 -1.73 -3.02
N VAL A 247 -12.15 -1.28 -4.27
CA VAL A 247 -11.40 -0.08 -4.67
C VAL A 247 -12.33 1.12 -4.56
N LEU A 248 -11.92 2.17 -3.83
CA LEU A 248 -12.69 3.41 -3.77
C LEU A 248 -12.31 4.27 -4.98
N LYS A 249 -13.21 4.33 -5.97
CA LYS A 249 -13.08 5.20 -7.14
C LYS A 249 -14.14 6.30 -7.09
N ASP A 250 -13.69 7.54 -6.95
CA ASP A 250 -14.49 8.75 -7.02
C ASP A 250 -13.65 9.97 -7.41
N SER A 251 -14.31 11.12 -7.58
CA SER A 251 -13.67 12.37 -8.01
C SER A 251 -12.55 12.85 -7.10
N ASN A 252 -12.53 12.47 -5.82
CA ASN A 252 -11.44 12.84 -4.92
C ASN A 252 -10.24 11.93 -5.13
N THR A 253 -10.48 10.62 -5.23
CA THR A 253 -9.41 9.65 -5.46
C THR A 253 -8.75 9.83 -6.84
N GLU A 254 -9.45 10.38 -7.83
CA GLU A 254 -8.86 10.77 -9.12
C GLU A 254 -7.81 11.89 -9.03
N ILE A 255 -7.85 12.68 -7.96
CA ILE A 255 -6.98 13.84 -7.76
C ILE A 255 -5.84 13.52 -6.80
N ALA A 256 -6.12 12.73 -5.77
CA ALA A 256 -5.27 12.62 -4.59
C ALA A 256 -3.93 11.92 -4.83
N SER A 257 -3.90 10.88 -5.66
CA SER A 257 -2.71 10.06 -5.90
C SER A 257 -2.82 9.38 -7.27
N ASP A 258 -1.73 8.83 -7.79
CA ASP A 258 -1.74 7.94 -8.96
C ASP A 258 -2.35 6.56 -8.67
N HIS A 259 -2.56 6.22 -7.39
CA HIS A 259 -3.31 5.05 -6.93
C HIS A 259 -4.70 5.42 -6.40
N TYR A 260 -5.65 4.49 -6.52
CA TYR A 260 -6.91 4.48 -5.79
C TYR A 260 -6.70 3.78 -4.44
N PRO A 261 -7.28 4.28 -3.35
CA PRO A 261 -7.28 3.56 -2.09
C PRO A 261 -8.16 2.30 -2.18
N ILE A 262 -7.76 1.27 -1.45
CA ILE A 262 -8.59 0.08 -1.23
C ILE A 262 -9.09 0.03 0.20
N VAL A 263 -10.29 -0.50 0.37
CA VAL A 263 -10.97 -0.61 1.66
C VAL A 263 -11.35 -2.06 1.90
N GLY A 264 -10.96 -2.61 3.04
CA GLY A 264 -11.29 -3.95 3.49
C GLY A 264 -12.08 -3.92 4.79
N ILE A 265 -13.08 -4.79 4.90
CA ILE A 265 -13.89 -4.98 6.11
C ILE A 265 -13.61 -6.38 6.63
N PHE A 266 -13.03 -6.47 7.83
CA PHE A 266 -12.57 -7.73 8.40
C PHE A 266 -13.30 -8.04 9.70
N LYS A 267 -13.44 -9.33 9.98
CA LYS A 267 -13.96 -9.86 11.23
C LYS A 267 -13.11 -11.04 11.64
N THR A 268 -12.80 -11.17 12.92
CA THR A 268 -12.10 -12.36 13.42
C THR A 268 -13.09 -13.50 13.66
N LYS A 269 -12.63 -14.73 13.43
CA LYS A 269 -13.44 -15.94 13.53
C LYS A 269 -13.58 -16.42 14.97
#